data_AF-A0A8H5IJF4-F1
#
_entry.id   AF-A0A8H5IJF4-F1
#
_cell.length_a   1.000
_cell.length_b   1.000
_cell.length_c   1.000
_cell.angle_alpha   90.00
_cell.angle_beta   90.00
_cell.angle_gamma   90.00
#
_symmetry.space_group_name_H-M   'P 1'
#
loop_
_entity.id
_entity.type
_entity.pdbx_description
1 polymer ?
#
loop_
_entity_poly.entity_id
_entity_poly.type
_entity_poly.pdbx_seq_one_letter_code
_entity_poly.pdbx_strand_id
1 'polypeptide(L)'
;MPYFEGSESFGKPLFHAKEFCSRAYEVKDVKNAIVVGGAKSAYDVAYAMVDAGAQVNLIVKLETNGPVWIAPRWVTPLKARIDKTLTINYDNYPETKKLKPWYDVFWISSGLSILNFNKDFFDLVCDGKIRVHIDNVKRLKPG
;
A
#
# COMPACT_ATOMS: atom_id res chain seq x y z
N MET A 1 -5.35 16.40 -1.10
CA MET A 1 -6.19 15.19 -1.22
C MET A 1 -7.04 15.34 -2.46
N PRO A 2 -7.18 14.33 -3.33
CA PRO A 2 -8.09 14.40 -4.48
C PRO A 2 -9.55 14.46 -4.02
N TYR A 3 -10.40 15.08 -4.81
CA TYR A 3 -11.85 15.05 -4.59
C TYR A 3 -12.43 13.69 -5.02
N PHE A 4 -13.36 13.17 -4.23
CA PHE A 4 -14.12 11.96 -4.57
C PHE A 4 -15.61 12.31 -4.57
N GLU A 5 -16.32 11.92 -5.62
CA GLU A 5 -17.78 12.09 -5.67
C GLU A 5 -18.41 11.43 -4.43
N GLY A 6 -19.34 12.11 -3.76
CA GLY A 6 -20.00 11.60 -2.56
C GLY A 6 -19.16 11.68 -1.27
N SER A 7 -18.00 12.35 -1.26
CA SER A 7 -17.20 12.52 -0.05
C SER A 7 -17.93 13.29 1.06
N GLU A 8 -18.80 14.24 0.69
CA GLU A 8 -19.56 15.08 1.63
C GLU A 8 -20.59 14.27 2.43
N SER A 9 -21.19 13.26 1.81
CA SER A 9 -22.20 12.40 2.43
C SER A 9 -21.63 11.09 2.99
N PHE A 10 -20.33 10.83 2.85
CA PHE A 10 -19.71 9.56 3.25
C PHE A 10 -19.83 9.27 4.77
N GLY A 11 -19.80 10.32 5.61
CA GLY A 11 -20.05 10.21 7.05
C GLY A 11 -19.00 9.41 7.84
N LYS A 12 -17.83 9.11 7.24
CA LYS A 12 -16.69 8.41 7.87
C LYS A 12 -15.41 9.23 7.70
N PRO A 13 -14.37 9.00 8.53
CA PRO A 13 -13.10 9.71 8.41
C PRO A 13 -12.49 9.55 7.00
N LEU A 14 -12.15 10.67 6.37
CA LEU A 14 -11.50 10.76 5.08
C LEU A 14 -10.43 11.86 5.14
N PHE A 15 -9.17 11.51 4.92
CA PHE A 15 -8.05 12.45 5.04
C PHE A 15 -6.80 11.97 4.30
N HIS A 16 -5.82 12.86 4.15
CA HIS A 16 -4.57 12.54 3.47
C HIS A 16 -3.60 11.81 4.41
N ALA A 17 -2.72 10.95 3.89
CA ALA A 17 -1.73 10.21 4.68
C ALA A 17 -0.83 11.12 5.56
N LYS A 18 -0.64 12.38 5.18
CA LYS A 18 0.09 13.40 5.97
C LYS A 18 -0.56 13.69 7.32
N GLU A 19 -1.88 13.56 7.40
CA GLU A 19 -2.69 13.82 8.60
C GLU A 19 -2.87 12.56 9.46
N PHE A 20 -2.36 11.40 9.01
CA PHE A 20 -2.58 10.11 9.68
C PHE A 20 -2.11 10.11 11.13
N CYS A 21 -0.94 10.69 11.41
CA CYS A 21 -0.43 10.78 12.78
C CYS A 21 -1.34 11.64 13.68
N SER A 22 -1.75 12.82 13.19
CA SER A 22 -2.62 13.74 13.95
C SER A 22 -4.05 13.22 14.15
N ARG A 23 -4.51 12.34 13.25
CA ARG A 23 -5.88 11.80 13.26
C ARG A 23 -5.94 10.32 13.64
N ALA A 24 -4.85 9.77 14.18
CA ALA A 24 -4.74 8.35 14.53
C ALA A 24 -5.86 7.91 15.51
N TYR A 25 -6.30 8.80 16.39
CA TYR A 25 -7.38 8.54 17.35
C TYR A 25 -8.73 8.25 16.66
N GLU A 26 -8.98 8.81 15.48
CA GLU A 26 -10.23 8.60 14.72
C GLU A 26 -10.29 7.23 14.05
N VAL A 27 -9.15 6.56 13.91
CA VAL A 27 -9.03 5.30 13.16
C VAL A 27 -8.61 4.11 14.03
N LYS A 28 -8.48 4.30 15.34
CA LYS A 28 -7.97 3.28 16.28
C LYS A 28 -8.76 1.97 16.29
N ASP A 29 -10.08 2.05 16.20
CA ASP A 29 -10.98 0.88 16.30
C ASP A 29 -11.63 0.50 14.95
N VAL A 30 -11.06 1.00 13.85
CA VAL A 30 -11.58 0.73 12.50
C VAL A 30 -11.24 -0.69 12.09
N LYS A 31 -12.26 -1.50 11.78
CA LYS A 31 -12.08 -2.88 11.31
C LYS A 31 -11.71 -2.99 9.83
N ASN A 32 -12.16 -2.02 9.01
CA ASN A 32 -11.96 -2.02 7.57
C ASN A 32 -11.52 -0.64 7.11
N ALA A 33 -10.36 -0.55 6.46
CA ALA A 33 -9.82 0.69 5.95
C ALA A 33 -9.57 0.60 4.44
N ILE A 34 -9.70 1.73 3.76
CA ILE A 34 -9.34 1.88 2.35
C ILE A 34 -8.17 2.85 2.29
N VAL A 35 -7.08 2.40 1.68
CA VAL A 35 -5.90 3.24 1.43
C VAL A 35 -5.76 3.39 -0.08
N VAL A 36 -5.76 4.63 -0.56
CA VAL A 36 -5.60 4.93 -1.99
C VAL A 36 -4.19 5.44 -2.24
N GLY A 37 -3.43 4.71 -3.06
CA GLY A 37 -2.08 5.06 -3.45
C GLY A 37 -1.16 3.85 -3.59
N GLY A 38 -0.11 4.00 -4.40
CA GLY A 38 0.91 2.99 -4.62
C GLY A 38 2.30 3.41 -4.17
N ALA A 39 2.44 4.49 -3.39
CA ALA A 39 3.73 5.02 -2.91
C ALA A 39 4.04 4.61 -1.47
N LYS A 40 5.26 4.91 -0.99
CA LYS A 40 5.72 4.58 0.37
C LYS A 40 4.73 4.94 1.47
N SER A 41 4.18 6.15 1.42
CA SER A 41 3.22 6.63 2.42
C SER A 41 1.94 5.80 2.48
N ALA A 42 1.47 5.28 1.35
CA ALA A 42 0.31 4.38 1.30
C ALA A 42 0.64 3.04 1.97
N TYR A 43 1.84 2.50 1.75
CA TYR A 43 2.29 1.27 2.40
C TYR A 43 2.48 1.45 3.91
N ASP A 44 3.06 2.57 4.34
CA ASP A 44 3.22 2.92 5.76
C ASP A 44 1.86 3.02 6.48
N VAL A 45 0.86 3.67 5.87
CA VAL A 45 -0.50 3.74 6.43
C VAL A 45 -1.19 2.38 6.42
N ALA A 46 -1.08 1.61 5.33
CA ALA A 46 -1.68 0.29 5.23
C ALA A 46 -1.12 -0.66 6.31
N TYR A 47 0.19 -0.65 6.51
CA TYR A 47 0.83 -1.44 7.56
C TYR A 47 0.36 -1.02 8.95
N ALA A 48 0.34 0.29 9.25
CA ALA A 48 -0.07 0.79 10.56
C ALA A 48 -1.52 0.41 10.89
N MET A 49 -2.43 0.47 9.91
CA MET A 49 -3.81 0.03 10.09
C MET A 49 -3.93 -1.47 10.34
N VAL A 50 -3.16 -2.29 9.62
CA VAL A 50 -3.13 -3.75 9.85
C VAL A 50 -2.56 -4.09 11.21
N ASP A 51 -1.53 -3.38 11.66
CA ASP A 51 -0.94 -3.59 12.99
C ASP A 51 -1.90 -3.17 14.12
N ALA A 52 -2.75 -2.18 13.87
CA ALA A 52 -3.89 -1.83 14.74
C ALA A 52 -5.05 -2.85 14.69
N GLY A 53 -4.98 -3.88 13.83
CA GLY A 53 -5.97 -4.95 13.74
C GLY A 53 -7.03 -4.77 12.65
N ALA A 54 -6.88 -3.79 11.76
CA ALA A 54 -7.79 -3.58 10.64
C ALA A 54 -7.46 -4.49 9.44
N GLN A 55 -8.45 -4.77 8.59
CA GLN A 55 -8.23 -5.23 7.23
C GLN A 55 -8.15 -4.01 6.28
N VAL A 56 -7.18 -4.01 5.38
CA VAL A 56 -6.92 -2.90 4.45
C VAL A 56 -7.21 -3.31 3.02
N ASN A 57 -8.00 -2.49 2.32
CA ASN A 57 -8.08 -2.52 0.86
C ASN A 57 -7.17 -1.42 0.30
N LEU A 58 -6.09 -1.84 -0.34
CA LEU A 58 -5.09 -0.96 -0.95
C LEU A 58 -5.43 -0.79 -2.44
N ILE A 59 -5.80 0.44 -2.82
CA ILE A 59 -6.20 0.78 -4.19
C ILE A 59 -5.06 1.53 -4.87
N VAL A 60 -4.46 0.90 -5.88
CA VAL A 60 -3.48 1.53 -6.77
C VAL A 60 -4.20 2.00 -8.03
N LYS A 61 -4.15 3.30 -8.30
CA LYS A 61 -4.85 3.93 -9.42
C LYS A 61 -4.20 3.62 -10.76
N LEU A 62 -5.01 3.23 -11.75
CA LEU A 62 -4.59 2.96 -13.14
C LEU A 62 -3.88 4.15 -13.80
N GLU A 63 -4.27 5.37 -13.47
CA GLU A 63 -3.73 6.60 -14.07
C GLU A 63 -2.45 7.12 -13.40
N THR A 64 -1.93 6.40 -12.41
CA THR A 64 -0.67 6.78 -11.72
C THR A 64 0.51 5.99 -12.26
N ASN A 65 1.71 6.23 -11.72
CA ASN A 65 2.91 5.47 -12.11
C ASN A 65 2.94 4.02 -11.56
N GLY A 66 1.79 3.50 -11.10
CA GLY A 66 1.68 2.18 -10.50
C GLY A 66 2.22 2.09 -9.07
N PRO A 67 2.33 0.87 -8.53
CA PRO A 67 2.96 0.62 -7.24
C PRO A 67 4.47 0.82 -7.34
N VAL A 68 5.07 1.34 -6.26
CA VAL A 68 6.52 1.50 -6.12
C VAL A 68 7.18 0.18 -5.71
N TRP A 69 8.45 -0.02 -6.05
CA TRP A 69 9.16 -1.23 -5.64
C TRP A 69 9.32 -1.25 -4.13
N ILE A 70 8.94 -2.36 -3.51
CA ILE A 70 9.17 -2.66 -2.11
C ILE A 70 10.53 -3.36 -1.98
N ALA A 71 11.45 -2.75 -1.25
CA ALA A 71 12.72 -3.35 -0.90
C ALA A 71 12.69 -3.97 0.51
N PRO A 72 13.19 -5.21 0.67
CA PRO A 72 13.38 -5.80 1.99
C PRO A 72 14.45 -5.01 2.75
N ARG A 73 14.28 -4.92 4.07
CA ARG A 73 15.23 -4.25 4.97
C ARG A 73 16.62 -4.88 4.93
N TRP A 74 16.69 -6.19 4.73
CA TRP A 74 17.93 -6.95 4.69
C TRP A 74 18.21 -7.39 3.25
N VAL A 75 19.31 -6.92 2.69
CA VAL A 75 19.86 -7.44 1.44
C VAL A 75 20.88 -8.53 1.77
N THR A 76 20.80 -9.67 1.10
CA THR A 76 21.58 -10.88 1.42
C THR A 76 23.09 -10.60 1.51
N PRO A 77 23.84 -11.27 2.40
CA PRO A 77 25.30 -11.09 2.54
C PRO A 77 26.12 -11.58 1.32
N LEU A 78 25.48 -12.19 0.31
CA LEU A 78 26.15 -12.89 -0.80
C LEU A 78 26.37 -12.06 -2.08
N LYS A 79 26.44 -10.72 -2.01
CA LYS A 79 26.62 -9.84 -3.18
C LYS A 79 25.60 -10.07 -4.31
N ALA A 80 24.42 -10.62 -3.99
CA ALA A 80 23.35 -10.75 -4.96
C ALA A 80 22.86 -9.36 -5.38
N ARG A 81 22.58 -9.19 -6.67
CA ARG A 81 22.05 -7.93 -7.19
C ARG A 81 20.65 -7.68 -6.62
N ILE A 82 20.41 -6.44 -6.18
CA ILE A 82 19.13 -6.03 -5.59
C ILE A 82 18.00 -6.24 -6.59
N ASP A 83 18.18 -5.88 -7.87
CA ASP A 83 17.18 -6.06 -8.92
C ASP A 83 16.62 -7.50 -9.00
N LYS A 84 17.52 -8.50 -8.96
CA LYS A 84 17.16 -9.92 -9.00
C LYS A 84 16.48 -10.40 -7.72
N THR A 85 16.83 -9.84 -6.57
CA THR A 85 16.24 -10.23 -5.27
C THR A 85 14.84 -9.64 -5.10
N LEU A 86 14.64 -8.41 -5.58
CA LEU A 86 13.34 -7.74 -5.53
C LEU A 86 12.30 -8.46 -6.37
N THR A 87 12.66 -8.95 -7.56
CA THR A 87 11.70 -9.59 -8.49
C THR A 87 11.14 -10.91 -7.98
N ILE A 88 11.92 -11.68 -7.20
CA ILE A 88 11.54 -13.02 -6.74
C ILE A 88 10.28 -12.99 -5.86
N ASN A 89 10.09 -11.95 -5.04
CA ASN A 89 8.97 -11.93 -4.09
C ASN A 89 7.61 -11.62 -4.73
N TYR A 90 7.56 -10.96 -5.88
CA TYR A 90 6.28 -10.58 -6.51
C TYR A 90 5.59 -11.72 -7.24
N ASP A 91 6.36 -12.58 -7.90
CA ASP A 91 5.83 -13.59 -8.82
C ASP A 91 5.45 -14.91 -8.12
N ASN A 92 5.74 -15.05 -6.82
CA ASN A 92 5.48 -16.25 -6.02
C ASN A 92 3.98 -16.51 -5.81
N TYR A 93 3.17 -15.47 -5.60
CA TYR A 93 1.75 -15.61 -5.30
C TYR A 93 0.86 -14.75 -6.23
N PRO A 94 -0.36 -15.21 -6.60
CA PRO A 94 -1.27 -14.44 -7.46
C PRO A 94 -1.61 -13.05 -6.90
N GLU A 95 -1.75 -12.93 -5.58
CA GLU A 95 -2.08 -11.69 -4.88
C GLU A 95 -0.93 -10.68 -4.89
N THR A 96 0.32 -11.13 -4.82
CA THR A 96 1.51 -10.28 -4.81
C THR A 96 1.86 -9.75 -6.21
N LYS A 97 1.40 -10.41 -7.28
CA LYS A 97 1.59 -9.95 -8.67
C LYS A 97 1.00 -8.55 -8.90
N LYS A 98 -0.08 -8.20 -8.20
CA LYS A 98 -0.69 -6.86 -8.32
C LYS A 98 0.20 -5.75 -7.76
N LEU A 99 1.15 -6.07 -6.88
CA LEU A 99 2.12 -5.11 -6.35
C LEU A 99 3.33 -4.94 -7.26
N LYS A 100 3.45 -5.72 -8.34
CA LYS A 100 4.56 -5.60 -9.27
C LYS A 100 4.55 -4.21 -9.91
N PRO A 101 5.62 -3.42 -9.73
CA PRO A 101 5.71 -2.11 -10.34
C PRO A 101 5.63 -2.18 -11.86
N TRP A 102 5.01 -1.18 -12.48
CA TRP A 102 4.79 -1.16 -13.93
C TRP A 102 6.03 -0.72 -14.71
N TYR A 103 6.94 -0.03 -14.03
CA TYR A 103 8.21 0.39 -14.58
C TYR A 103 9.34 -0.46 -14.01
N ASP A 104 10.30 -0.79 -14.88
CA ASP A 104 11.49 -1.53 -14.50
C ASP A 104 12.24 -0.83 -13.36
N VAL A 105 12.90 -1.62 -12.51
CA VAL A 105 13.73 -1.12 -11.41
C VAL A 105 14.86 -0.21 -11.90
N PHE A 106 15.27 -0.28 -13.17
CA PHE A 106 16.22 0.65 -13.75
C PHE A 106 15.69 2.10 -13.80
N TRP A 107 14.37 2.29 -13.97
CA TRP A 107 13.73 3.60 -14.09
C TRP A 107 13.15 4.12 -12.77
N ILE A 108 13.62 3.58 -11.64
CA ILE A 108 13.12 3.86 -10.31
C ILE A 108 13.82 5.09 -9.69
N SER A 109 13.39 6.31 -10.02
CA SER A 109 13.94 7.50 -9.36
C SER A 109 13.48 7.58 -7.89
N SER A 110 12.26 8.07 -7.64
CA SER A 110 11.62 8.07 -6.32
C SER A 110 10.70 6.86 -6.09
N GLY A 111 10.71 5.91 -7.04
CA GLY A 111 9.79 4.76 -7.06
C GLY A 111 10.20 3.60 -6.16
N LEU A 112 11.09 3.80 -5.17
CA LEU A 112 11.59 2.79 -4.23
C LEU A 112 11.03 3.04 -2.83
N SER A 113 10.45 2.02 -2.23
CA SER A 113 10.02 2.00 -0.84
C SER A 113 10.85 1.03 -0.03
N ILE A 114 11.65 1.57 0.90
CA ILE A 114 12.23 0.79 1.98
C ILE A 114 11.19 0.74 3.09
N LEU A 115 10.65 -0.45 3.34
CA LEU A 115 9.66 -0.66 4.38
C LEU A 115 10.36 -1.06 5.67
N ASN A 116 10.26 -0.23 6.70
CA ASN A 116 10.86 -0.48 8.00
C ASN A 116 9.84 -1.06 8.99
N PHE A 117 9.15 -2.11 8.54
CA PHE A 117 8.10 -2.79 9.31
C PHE A 117 8.66 -4.02 10.00
N ASN A 118 8.07 -4.47 11.11
CA ASN A 118 8.54 -5.71 11.75
C ASN A 118 8.10 -6.97 10.99
N LYS A 119 6.95 -6.92 10.31
CA LYS A 119 6.42 -8.01 9.46
C LYS A 119 6.69 -7.71 7.99
N ASP A 120 6.86 -8.75 7.18
CA ASP A 120 6.98 -8.59 5.73
C ASP A 120 5.63 -8.12 5.16
N PHE A 121 5.66 -7.10 4.29
CA PHE A 121 4.46 -6.58 3.65
C PHE A 121 3.83 -7.60 2.70
N PHE A 122 4.64 -8.43 2.04
CA PHE A 122 4.15 -9.49 1.15
C PHE A 122 3.35 -10.54 1.93
N ASP A 123 3.83 -10.93 3.12
CA ASP A 123 3.10 -11.87 3.99
C ASP A 123 1.73 -11.31 4.40
N LEU A 124 1.62 -10.00 4.65
CA LEU A 124 0.32 -9.36 4.96
C LEU A 124 -0.66 -9.42 3.78
N VAL A 125 -0.14 -9.42 2.56
CA VAL A 125 -0.93 -9.54 1.33
C VAL A 125 -1.38 -10.98 1.14
N CYS A 126 -0.46 -11.94 1.30
CA CYS A 126 -0.76 -13.38 1.24
C CYS A 126 -1.76 -13.81 2.32
N ASP A 127 -1.63 -13.28 3.54
CA ASP A 127 -2.57 -13.49 4.66
C ASP A 127 -3.96 -12.87 4.39
N GLY A 128 -4.12 -12.07 3.33
CA GLY A 128 -5.36 -11.36 3.02
C GLY A 128 -5.71 -10.23 3.97
N LYS A 129 -4.77 -9.79 4.82
CA LYS A 129 -4.90 -8.59 5.66
C LYS A 129 -4.81 -7.33 4.82
N ILE A 130 -4.00 -7.35 3.76
CA ILE A 130 -3.93 -6.31 2.74
C ILE A 130 -4.45 -6.88 1.42
N ARG A 131 -5.54 -6.32 0.90
CA ARG A 131 -6.10 -6.69 -0.40
C ARG A 131 -5.76 -5.62 -1.42
N VAL A 132 -5.01 -6.00 -2.45
CA VAL A 132 -4.54 -5.07 -3.48
C VAL A 132 -5.52 -5.05 -4.65
N HIS A 133 -5.91 -3.84 -5.04
CA HIS A 133 -6.80 -3.56 -6.17
C HIS A 133 -6.13 -2.58 -7.11
N ILE A 134 -6.16 -2.88 -8.41
CA ILE A 134 -5.72 -1.96 -9.46
C ILE A 134 -6.97 -1.35 -10.09
N ASP A 135 -7.40 -0.19 -9.57
CA ASP A 135 -8.64 0.45 -10.00
C ASP A 135 -8.71 1.93 -9.57
N ASN A 136 -9.72 2.65 -10.03
CA ASN A 136 -10.04 4.01 -9.62
C ASN A 136 -11.28 4.03 -8.71
N VAL A 137 -11.23 4.83 -7.64
CA VAL A 137 -12.41 5.11 -6.82
C VAL A 137 -13.34 6.05 -7.58
N LYS A 138 -14.50 5.56 -8.01
CA LYS A 138 -15.49 6.36 -8.75
C LYS A 138 -16.30 7.29 -7.84
N ARG A 139 -16.82 6.74 -6.74
CA ARG A 139 -17.70 7.46 -5.80
C ARG A 139 -17.69 6.79 -4.43
N LEU A 140 -17.85 7.60 -3.39
CA LEU A 140 -18.12 7.21 -2.02
C LEU A 140 -19.63 7.23 -1.75
N LYS A 141 -20.12 6.27 -0.95
CA LYS A 141 -21.52 6.19 -0.53
C LYS A 141 -21.59 6.05 0.99
N PRO A 142 -22.61 6.64 1.64
CA PRO A 142 -22.91 6.30 3.03
C PRO A 142 -23.08 4.78 3.17
N GLY A 143 -22.53 4.23 4.26
CA GLY A 143 -22.66 2.82 4.63
C GLY A 143 -23.95 2.51 5.35
#